data_AF-A0AAD1F6F9-F1
#
_entry.id   AF-A0AAD1F6F9-F1
#
_cell.length_a   1.000
_cell.length_b   1.000
_cell.length_c   1.000
_cell.angle_alpha   90.00
_cell.angle_beta   90.00
_cell.angle_gamma   90.00
#
_symmetry.space_group_name_H-M   'P 1'
#
loop_
_entity.id
_entity.type
_entity.pdbx_description
1 polymer ?
#
loop_
_entity_poly.entity_id
_entity_poly.type
_entity_poly.pdbx_seq_one_letter_code
_entity_poly.pdbx_strand_id
1 'polypeptide(L)'
;MRIYNITQTSHISINGVEGMNNETSQQWKVSTTEDGNVVIDVLALPEQKQQANAEIYQLLNIINKSVSRIEFGFDTNDMLKLHNSNEIACRYKSYRNEIISIFGNDLSIMQLLDVVGNATSDFSREMRSSLLYYTLWSWFGGGKSFHINPLSILHANHHVNVGIARAKKEVLPDKTIHLVERGEGILEDIASFENDYLTQIHPLTNGAPFNYKYSVDTEYFCAEDYQPFFDRAVTSVREQASDDYVYINKIEFKLVEERI
;
A
#
# COMPACT_ATOMS: atom_id res chain seq x y z
N MET A 1 1.62 14.73 16.22
CA MET A 1 1.53 13.26 16.27
C MET A 1 0.06 12.87 16.20
N ARG A 2 -0.27 11.80 15.46
CA ARG A 2 -1.61 11.21 15.34
C ARG A 2 -1.50 9.69 15.28
N ILE A 3 -2.55 8.98 15.71
CA ILE A 3 -2.64 7.53 15.59
C ILE A 3 -3.76 7.21 14.60
N TYR A 4 -3.50 6.36 13.62
CA TYR A 4 -4.47 5.94 12.63
C TYR A 4 -4.76 4.45 12.75
N ASN A 5 -6.04 4.12 12.75
CA ASN A 5 -6.48 2.78 12.37
C ASN A 5 -6.52 2.73 10.86
N ILE A 6 -5.87 1.72 10.29
CA ILE A 6 -5.79 1.52 8.85
C ILE A 6 -6.52 0.23 8.54
N THR A 7 -7.53 0.32 7.69
CA THR A 7 -8.27 -0.85 7.22
C THR A 7 -8.09 -0.98 5.72
N GLN A 8 -7.70 -2.17 5.29
CA GLN A 8 -7.58 -2.51 3.88
C GLN A 8 -8.62 -3.57 3.55
N THR A 9 -9.51 -3.26 2.61
CA THR A 9 -10.52 -4.18 2.09
C THR A 9 -10.26 -4.41 0.61
N SER A 10 -10.23 -5.66 0.19
CA SER A 10 -10.04 -6.07 -1.19
C SER A 10 -11.16 -6.99 -1.62
N HIS A 11 -11.68 -6.80 -2.82
CA HIS A 11 -12.63 -7.72 -3.42
C HIS A 11 -12.34 -7.94 -4.90
N ILE A 12 -12.64 -9.15 -5.37
CA ILE A 12 -12.67 -9.47 -6.79
C ILE A 12 -14.08 -9.88 -7.17
N SER A 13 -14.58 -9.34 -8.28
CA SER A 13 -15.89 -9.64 -8.83
C SER A 13 -15.73 -10.32 -10.19
N ILE A 14 -16.41 -11.45 -10.36
CA ILE A 14 -16.49 -12.20 -11.61
C ILE A 14 -17.96 -12.28 -12.03
N ASN A 15 -18.33 -11.76 -13.20
CA ASN A 15 -19.72 -11.71 -13.69
C ASN A 15 -20.70 -11.03 -12.71
N GLY A 16 -20.23 -10.00 -12.00
CA GLY A 16 -21.00 -9.31 -10.95
C GLY A 16 -21.18 -10.10 -9.65
N VAL A 17 -20.54 -11.26 -9.50
CA VAL A 17 -20.54 -12.07 -8.27
C VAL A 17 -19.21 -11.91 -7.54
N GLU A 18 -19.26 -11.71 -6.22
CA GLU A 18 -18.07 -11.62 -5.38
C GLU A 18 -17.35 -12.98 -5.34
N GLY A 19 -16.15 -13.04 -5.92
CA GLY A 19 -15.33 -14.25 -5.96
C GLY A 19 -14.39 -14.39 -4.75
N MET A 20 -13.94 -13.26 -4.19
CA MET A 20 -13.07 -13.20 -3.02
C MET A 20 -13.28 -11.86 -2.31
N ASN A 21 -13.24 -11.90 -0.99
CA ASN A 21 -13.20 -10.73 -0.12
C ASN A 21 -12.14 -10.94 0.94
N ASN A 22 -11.32 -9.92 1.20
CA ASN A 22 -10.37 -9.92 2.28
C ASN A 22 -10.37 -8.55 2.98
N GLU A 23 -10.23 -8.58 4.30
CA GLU A 23 -10.15 -7.39 5.13
C GLU A 23 -9.07 -7.57 6.20
N THR A 24 -8.11 -6.65 6.21
CA THR A 24 -7.04 -6.57 7.20
C THR A 24 -7.03 -5.20 7.85
N SER A 25 -6.60 -5.14 9.12
CA SER A 25 -6.50 -3.90 9.87
C SER A 25 -5.19 -3.82 10.63
N GLN A 26 -4.61 -2.62 10.70
CA GLN A 26 -3.37 -2.33 11.42
C GLN A 26 -3.45 -0.94 12.05
N GLN A 27 -2.51 -0.61 12.93
CA GLN A 27 -2.51 0.69 13.60
C GLN A 27 -1.13 1.33 13.55
N TRP A 28 -1.08 2.57 13.07
CA TRP A 28 0.17 3.34 12.92
C TRP A 28 0.11 4.62 13.72
N LYS A 29 1.20 4.94 14.41
CA LYS A 29 1.46 6.27 14.96
C LYS A 29 2.29 7.05 13.95
N VAL A 30 1.81 8.23 13.58
CA VAL A 30 2.48 9.13 12.65
C VAL A 30 2.83 10.43 13.36
N SER A 31 4.09 10.84 13.25
CA SER A 31 4.62 12.07 13.87
C SER A 31 5.57 12.78 12.92
N THR A 32 5.93 14.01 13.27
CA THR A 32 6.96 14.79 12.58
C THR A 32 8.13 15.02 13.53
N THR A 33 9.36 14.93 13.03
CA THR A 33 10.57 15.33 13.77
C THR A 33 10.74 16.86 13.76
N GLU A 34 11.70 17.38 14.54
CA GLU A 34 12.06 18.80 14.51
C GLU A 34 12.56 19.25 13.13
N ASP A 35 13.23 18.35 12.40
CA ASP A 35 13.71 18.56 11.02
C ASP A 35 12.59 18.46 9.97
N GLY A 36 11.34 18.19 10.39
CA GLY A 36 10.18 18.07 9.50
C GLY A 36 10.04 16.71 8.82
N ASN A 37 10.86 15.70 9.17
CA ASN A 37 10.70 14.34 8.65
C ASN A 37 9.43 13.70 9.23
N VAL A 38 8.76 12.87 8.44
CA VAL A 38 7.61 12.08 8.87
C VAL A 38 8.11 10.75 9.42
N VAL A 39 7.66 10.40 10.62
CA VAL A 39 7.96 9.14 11.30
C VAL A 39 6.67 8.33 11.39
N ILE A 40 6.74 7.08 10.95
CA ILE A 40 5.72 6.05 11.15
C ILE A 40 6.26 5.05 12.17
N ASP A 41 5.55 4.86 13.27
CA ASP A 41 5.73 3.75 14.19
C ASP A 41 4.54 2.78 14.03
N VAL A 42 4.81 1.54 13.64
CA VAL A 42 3.78 0.50 13.49
C VAL A 42 3.43 -0.05 14.87
N LEU A 43 2.24 0.28 15.36
CA LEU A 43 1.77 -0.10 16.70
C LEU A 43 1.11 -1.47 16.73
N ALA A 44 0.33 -1.80 15.70
CA ALA A 44 -0.33 -3.10 15.55
C ALA A 44 -0.18 -3.60 14.12
N LEU A 45 0.19 -4.88 13.97
CA LEU A 45 0.24 -5.59 12.70
C LEU A 45 -1.14 -6.18 12.35
N PRO A 46 -1.40 -6.51 11.07
CA PRO A 46 -2.59 -7.25 10.65
C PRO A 46 -2.86 -8.49 11.48
N GLU A 47 -4.05 -8.58 12.07
CA GLU A 47 -4.49 -9.76 12.82
C GLU A 47 -4.79 -10.95 11.88
N GLN A 48 -4.46 -12.14 12.34
CA GLN A 48 -4.73 -13.38 11.62
C GLN A 48 -6.18 -13.83 11.87
N LYS A 49 -6.98 -13.94 10.82
CA LYS A 49 -8.34 -14.51 10.90
C LYS A 49 -8.37 -16.04 10.68
N GLN A 50 -7.30 -16.65 10.14
CA GLN A 50 -7.26 -18.08 9.77
C GLN A 50 -6.06 -18.82 10.38
N GLN A 51 -6.33 -19.90 11.13
CA GLN A 51 -5.32 -20.70 11.84
C GLN A 51 -4.42 -21.55 10.93
N ALA A 52 -4.88 -21.93 9.73
CA ALA A 52 -4.17 -22.85 8.83
C ALA A 52 -2.80 -22.34 8.34
N ASN A 53 -2.50 -21.05 8.53
CA ASN A 53 -1.28 -20.40 8.06
C ASN A 53 -0.42 -19.80 9.19
N ALA A 54 -0.61 -20.24 10.44
CA ALA A 54 0.01 -19.62 11.62
C ALA A 54 1.54 -19.50 11.52
N GLU A 55 2.24 -20.51 11.01
CA GLU A 55 3.71 -20.50 10.84
C GLU A 55 4.17 -19.46 9.82
N ILE A 56 3.50 -19.36 8.66
CA ILE A 56 3.80 -18.36 7.63
C ILE A 56 3.59 -16.96 8.19
N TYR A 57 2.51 -16.73 8.94
CA TYR A 57 2.28 -15.43 9.54
C TYR A 57 3.25 -15.11 10.68
N GLN A 58 3.70 -16.10 11.45
CA GLN A 58 4.75 -15.90 12.44
C GLN A 58 6.05 -15.45 11.76
N LEU A 59 6.42 -16.09 10.64
CA LEU A 59 7.54 -15.69 9.80
C LEU A 59 7.38 -14.26 9.29
N LEU A 60 6.23 -13.91 8.70
CA LEU A 60 5.93 -12.56 8.22
C LEU A 60 5.96 -11.52 9.35
N ASN A 61 5.46 -11.85 10.54
CA ASN A 61 5.50 -10.97 11.70
C ASN A 61 6.94 -10.66 12.12
N ILE A 62 7.85 -11.64 12.11
CA ILE A 62 9.27 -11.41 12.40
C ILE A 62 9.92 -10.52 11.33
N ILE A 63 9.62 -10.78 10.05
CA ILE A 63 10.09 -9.95 8.92
C ILE A 63 9.63 -8.50 9.10
N ASN A 64 8.35 -8.28 9.39
CA ASN A 64 7.75 -6.94 9.52
C ASN A 64 8.33 -6.10 10.67
N LYS A 65 8.95 -6.72 11.69
CA LYS A 65 9.64 -5.98 12.76
C LYS A 65 10.81 -5.13 12.23
N SER A 66 11.40 -5.51 11.09
CA SER A 66 12.47 -4.72 10.47
C SER A 66 12.03 -3.32 10.03
N VAL A 67 10.74 -3.18 9.71
CA VAL A 67 10.12 -1.95 9.20
C VAL A 67 9.09 -1.38 10.18
N SER A 68 9.17 -1.76 11.45
CA SER A 68 8.29 -1.26 12.52
C SER A 68 8.41 0.24 12.79
N ARG A 69 9.48 0.87 12.29
CA ARG A 69 9.72 2.31 12.36
C ARG A 69 10.31 2.80 11.06
N ILE A 70 9.66 3.76 10.41
CA ILE A 70 10.04 4.31 9.12
C ILE A 70 10.13 5.83 9.29
N GLU A 71 11.25 6.41 8.89
CA GLU A 71 11.42 7.87 8.88
C GLU A 71 11.71 8.32 7.46
N PHE A 72 10.84 9.15 6.90
CA PHE A 72 10.97 9.63 5.54
C PHE A 72 10.76 11.14 5.45
N GLY A 73 11.30 11.73 4.40
CA GLY A 73 11.09 13.11 4.02
C GLY A 73 11.07 13.23 2.50
N PHE A 74 11.21 14.46 2.01
CA PHE A 74 11.32 14.75 0.59
C PHE A 74 12.64 15.46 0.34
N ASP A 75 13.32 15.09 -0.75
CA ASP A 75 14.51 15.81 -1.19
C ASP A 75 14.15 17.12 -1.90
N THR A 76 15.16 17.85 -2.39
CA THR A 76 14.97 19.12 -3.09
C THR A 76 14.20 19.00 -4.41
N ASN A 77 14.02 17.79 -4.93
CA ASN A 77 13.25 17.48 -6.13
C ASN A 77 11.85 16.94 -5.78
N ASP A 78 11.41 17.09 -4.52
CA ASP A 78 10.17 16.52 -3.99
C ASP A 78 10.11 14.98 -4.08
N MET A 79 11.27 14.30 -4.16
CA MET A 79 11.33 12.85 -4.21
C MET A 79 11.39 12.25 -2.81
N LEU A 80 10.65 11.16 -2.59
CA LEU A 80 10.62 10.42 -1.34
C LEU A 80 12.05 9.96 -0.95
N LYS A 81 12.47 10.34 0.26
CA LYS A 81 13.75 9.97 0.83
C LYS A 81 13.56 9.28 2.17
N LEU A 82 14.13 8.08 2.32
CA LEU A 82 14.16 7.34 3.58
C LEU A 82 15.39 7.74 4.40
N HIS A 83 15.18 8.21 5.63
CA HIS A 83 16.23 8.72 6.52
C HIS A 83 16.81 7.63 7.43
N ASN A 84 16.03 6.60 7.77
CA ASN A 84 16.45 5.53 8.66
C ASN A 84 16.68 4.18 7.94
N SER A 85 17.06 4.22 6.65
CA SER A 85 17.32 3.02 5.83
C SER A 85 18.37 2.09 6.44
N ASN A 86 19.45 2.65 6.98
CA ASN A 86 20.50 1.88 7.67
C ASN A 86 19.96 1.15 8.91
N GLU A 87 19.07 1.78 9.68
CA GLU A 87 18.47 1.16 10.87
C GLU A 87 17.53 0.01 10.50
N ILE A 88 16.75 0.18 9.43
CA ILE A 88 15.88 -0.85 8.87
C ILE A 88 16.72 -2.07 8.42
N ALA A 89 17.81 -1.83 7.67
CA ALA A 89 18.71 -2.90 7.22
C ALA A 89 19.42 -3.61 8.39
N CYS A 90 19.85 -2.88 9.41
CA CYS A 90 20.45 -3.46 10.61
C CYS A 90 19.45 -4.33 11.39
N ARG A 91 18.22 -3.86 11.59
CA ARG A 91 17.16 -4.65 12.22
C ARG A 91 16.88 -5.94 11.44
N TYR A 92 16.78 -5.85 10.11
CA TYR A 92 16.56 -7.02 9.27
C TYR A 92 17.68 -8.06 9.41
N LYS A 93 18.95 -7.65 9.44
CA LYS A 93 20.08 -8.58 9.67
C LYS A 93 19.94 -9.33 10.99
N SER A 94 19.50 -8.68 12.06
CA SER A 94 19.23 -9.33 13.34
C SER A 94 18.08 -10.34 13.23
N TYR A 95 16.96 -9.96 12.60
CA TYR A 95 15.80 -10.84 12.44
C TYR A 95 16.05 -12.01 11.48
N ARG A 96 16.93 -11.84 10.48
CA ARG A 96 17.33 -12.91 9.57
C ARG A 96 17.93 -14.11 10.33
N ASN A 97 18.77 -13.83 11.33
CA ASN A 97 19.36 -14.89 12.16
C ASN A 97 18.32 -15.56 13.07
N GLU A 98 17.36 -14.78 13.61
CA GLU A 98 16.23 -15.31 14.39
C GLU A 98 15.37 -16.25 13.53
N ILE A 99 15.04 -15.86 12.31
CA ILE A 99 14.25 -16.68 11.37
C ILE A 99 14.96 -18.00 11.08
N ILE A 100 16.26 -17.96 10.75
CA ILE A 100 17.03 -19.17 10.49
C ILE A 100 17.03 -20.12 11.70
N SER A 101 17.09 -19.57 12.91
CA SER A 101 17.05 -20.36 14.14
C SER A 101 15.70 -21.03 14.40
N ILE A 102 14.59 -20.43 13.97
CA ILE A 102 13.23 -20.92 14.24
C ILE A 102 12.74 -21.85 13.13
N PHE A 103 12.93 -21.45 11.87
CA PHE A 103 12.34 -22.10 10.69
C PHE A 103 13.36 -22.93 9.90
N GLY A 104 14.65 -22.87 10.26
CA GLY A 104 15.72 -23.55 9.53
C GLY A 104 16.28 -22.72 8.38
N ASN A 105 17.11 -23.36 7.56
CA ASN A 105 17.87 -22.73 6.47
C ASN A 105 17.76 -23.52 5.17
N ASP A 106 16.63 -24.17 4.92
CA ASP A 106 16.39 -24.79 3.63
C ASP A 106 16.38 -23.75 2.50
N LEU A 107 16.47 -24.24 1.26
CA LEU A 107 16.60 -23.38 0.08
C LEU A 107 15.43 -22.39 -0.05
N SER A 108 14.21 -22.77 0.27
CA SER A 108 13.03 -21.91 0.13
C SER A 108 13.04 -20.79 1.17
N ILE A 109 13.40 -21.09 2.42
CA ILE A 109 13.58 -20.06 3.47
C ILE A 109 14.71 -19.11 3.10
N MET A 110 15.85 -19.63 2.63
CA MET A 110 16.99 -18.79 2.25
C MET A 110 16.65 -17.89 1.06
N GLN A 111 15.95 -18.40 0.05
CA GLN A 111 15.47 -17.60 -1.08
C GLN A 111 14.51 -16.48 -0.63
N LEU A 112 13.55 -16.80 0.24
CA LEU A 112 12.65 -15.79 0.81
C LEU A 112 13.43 -14.71 1.55
N LEU A 113 14.39 -15.09 2.40
CA LEU A 113 15.24 -14.15 3.14
C LEU A 113 16.08 -13.27 2.20
N ASP A 114 16.57 -13.81 1.09
CA ASP A 114 17.32 -13.00 0.13
C ASP A 114 16.41 -12.01 -0.61
N VAL A 115 15.19 -12.41 -0.98
CA VAL A 115 14.16 -11.52 -1.54
C VAL A 115 13.80 -10.40 -0.57
N VAL A 116 13.49 -10.73 0.68
CA VAL A 116 13.15 -9.75 1.73
C VAL A 116 14.34 -8.84 2.03
N GLY A 117 15.56 -9.37 2.03
CA GLY A 117 16.77 -8.57 2.23
C GLY A 117 16.97 -7.54 1.14
N ASN A 118 16.74 -7.91 -0.12
CA ASN A 118 16.80 -6.98 -1.24
C ASN A 118 15.72 -5.89 -1.13
N ALA A 119 14.47 -6.26 -0.83
CA ALA A 119 13.37 -5.30 -0.63
C ALA A 119 13.65 -4.33 0.53
N THR A 120 14.22 -4.83 1.63
CA THR A 120 14.60 -4.02 2.80
C THR A 120 15.74 -3.05 2.46
N SER A 121 16.70 -3.47 1.63
CA SER A 121 17.85 -2.63 1.25
C SER A 121 17.46 -1.44 0.36
N ASP A 122 16.38 -1.58 -0.42
CA ASP A 122 15.81 -0.52 -1.27
C ASP A 122 14.37 -0.19 -0.84
N PHE A 123 14.15 -0.03 0.46
CA PHE A 123 12.80 0.13 1.00
C PHE A 123 12.09 1.40 0.49
N SER A 124 12.84 2.42 0.06
CA SER A 124 12.28 3.60 -0.61
C SER A 124 11.54 3.24 -1.91
N ARG A 125 12.01 2.22 -2.65
CA ARG A 125 11.31 1.70 -3.82
C ARG A 125 10.03 0.98 -3.41
N GLU A 126 10.09 0.14 -2.37
CA GLU A 126 8.92 -0.56 -1.83
C GLU A 126 7.83 0.43 -1.37
N MET A 127 8.21 1.54 -0.73
CA MET A 127 7.27 2.60 -0.35
C MET A 127 6.60 3.28 -1.54
N ARG A 128 7.28 3.38 -2.69
CA ARG A 128 6.72 3.96 -3.94
C ARG A 128 5.84 2.97 -4.72
N SER A 129 6.01 1.67 -4.48
CA SER A 129 5.19 0.62 -5.08
C SER A 129 4.01 0.20 -4.19
N SER A 130 3.88 0.78 -2.99
CA SER A 130 2.83 0.46 -2.03
C SER A 130 1.78 1.57 -1.96
N LEU A 131 0.53 1.22 -2.28
CA LEU A 131 -0.62 2.12 -2.16
C LEU A 131 -0.84 2.59 -0.72
N LEU A 132 -0.54 1.73 0.25
CA LEU A 132 -0.64 2.02 1.68
C LEU A 132 0.32 3.15 2.09
N TYR A 133 1.58 3.07 1.69
CA TYR A 133 2.54 4.14 1.96
C TYR A 133 2.20 5.39 1.13
N TYR A 134 1.82 5.22 -0.15
CA TYR A 134 1.37 6.32 -1.01
C TYR A 134 0.25 7.15 -0.37
N THR A 135 -0.79 6.49 0.15
CA THR A 135 -1.90 7.16 0.85
C THR A 135 -1.40 8.15 1.91
N LEU A 136 -0.32 7.79 2.62
CA LEU A 136 0.25 8.63 3.65
C LEU A 136 1.19 9.70 3.09
N TRP A 137 2.20 9.32 2.30
CA TRP A 137 3.26 10.26 1.93
C TRP A 137 2.81 11.29 0.90
N SER A 138 1.82 11.02 0.05
CA SER A 138 1.32 12.02 -0.92
C SER A 138 0.71 13.24 -0.24
N TRP A 139 0.06 13.05 0.92
CA TRP A 139 -0.43 14.15 1.76
C TRP A 139 0.71 15.08 2.17
N PHE A 140 1.80 14.51 2.71
CA PHE A 140 2.96 15.27 3.16
C PHE A 140 3.79 15.85 2.00
N GLY A 141 3.71 15.26 0.80
CA GLY A 141 4.36 15.77 -0.41
C GLY A 141 3.70 17.01 -1.03
N GLY A 142 2.62 17.55 -0.44
CA GLY A 142 2.04 18.83 -0.83
C GLY A 142 1.17 18.80 -2.11
N GLY A 143 0.93 17.62 -2.70
CA GLY A 143 0.03 17.39 -3.85
C GLY A 143 0.47 18.04 -5.15
N LYS A 144 1.73 17.85 -5.53
CA LYS A 144 2.36 18.37 -6.76
C LYS A 144 2.24 17.43 -7.96
N SER A 145 1.45 16.36 -7.85
CA SER A 145 1.47 15.16 -8.68
C SER A 145 2.57 14.17 -8.30
N PHE A 146 2.27 12.89 -8.43
CA PHE A 146 3.12 11.79 -8.00
C PHE A 146 3.11 10.68 -9.04
N HIS A 147 4.24 9.98 -9.15
CA HIS A 147 4.33 8.77 -9.95
C HIS A 147 4.55 7.59 -9.01
N ILE A 148 3.69 6.58 -9.12
CA ILE A 148 3.80 5.34 -8.38
C ILE A 148 3.87 4.17 -9.37
N ASN A 149 4.48 3.07 -8.95
CA ASN A 149 4.58 1.85 -9.75
C ASN A 149 4.13 0.64 -8.92
N PRO A 150 2.83 0.55 -8.56
CA PRO A 150 2.30 -0.61 -7.83
C PRO A 150 2.37 -1.88 -8.68
N LEU A 151 2.44 -3.02 -7.99
CA LEU A 151 2.22 -4.32 -8.65
C LEU A 151 0.76 -4.44 -9.09
N SER A 152 0.56 -4.95 -10.29
CA SER A 152 -0.75 -5.40 -10.78
C SER A 152 -1.22 -6.58 -9.94
N ILE A 153 -2.47 -6.52 -9.50
CA ILE A 153 -3.10 -7.61 -8.76
C ILE A 153 -3.65 -8.65 -9.73
N LEU A 154 -4.12 -8.20 -10.91
CA LEU A 154 -4.68 -9.10 -11.91
C LEU A 154 -3.63 -9.75 -12.82
N HIS A 155 -2.44 -9.15 -12.96
CA HIS A 155 -1.31 -9.68 -13.73
C HIS A 155 -0.05 -9.74 -12.87
N ALA A 156 0.14 -10.87 -12.19
CA ALA A 156 1.21 -11.06 -11.22
C ALA A 156 2.61 -10.71 -11.79
N ASN A 157 3.46 -10.13 -10.94
CA ASN A 157 4.84 -9.71 -11.24
C ASN A 157 4.99 -8.57 -12.27
N HIS A 158 3.90 -7.99 -12.74
CA HIS A 158 3.93 -6.81 -13.60
C HIS A 158 3.57 -5.57 -12.81
N HIS A 159 4.16 -4.43 -13.19
CA HIS A 159 3.86 -3.16 -12.55
C HIS A 159 2.91 -2.33 -13.42
N VAL A 160 2.18 -1.46 -12.76
CA VAL A 160 1.32 -0.47 -13.38
C VAL A 160 1.95 0.89 -13.16
N ASN A 161 2.31 1.57 -14.23
CA ASN A 161 2.80 2.95 -14.15
C ASN A 161 1.60 3.88 -14.00
N VAL A 162 1.52 4.59 -12.87
CA VAL A 162 0.39 5.47 -12.55
C VAL A 162 0.88 6.88 -12.28
N GLY A 163 0.39 7.83 -13.07
CA GLY A 163 0.50 9.25 -12.80
C GLY A 163 -0.72 9.73 -12.01
N ILE A 164 -0.49 10.30 -10.83
CA ILE A 164 -1.54 10.78 -9.94
C ILE A 164 -1.44 12.30 -9.80
N ALA A 165 -2.56 13.00 -9.90
CA ALA A 165 -2.62 14.44 -9.72
C ALA A 165 -3.80 14.85 -8.83
N ARG A 166 -3.69 16.03 -8.20
CA ARG A 166 -4.80 16.62 -7.45
C ARG A 166 -5.92 17.00 -8.41
N ALA A 167 -7.08 16.36 -8.24
CA ALA A 167 -8.28 16.65 -9.00
C ALA A 167 -9.14 17.73 -8.34
N LYS A 168 -9.15 17.79 -7.00
CA LYS A 168 -10.02 18.70 -6.24
C LYS A 168 -9.40 19.12 -4.92
N LYS A 169 -9.69 20.36 -4.48
CA LYS A 169 -9.52 20.82 -3.11
C LYS A 169 -10.64 21.80 -2.79
N GLU A 170 -11.42 21.53 -1.75
CA GLU A 170 -12.53 22.37 -1.33
C GLU A 170 -12.64 22.42 0.20
N VAL A 171 -13.34 23.43 0.70
CA VAL A 171 -13.76 23.52 2.10
C VAL A 171 -15.25 23.18 2.16
N LEU A 172 -15.61 22.16 2.91
CA LEU A 172 -16.98 21.70 3.10
C LEU A 172 -17.75 22.63 4.06
N PRO A 173 -19.10 22.58 4.13
CA PRO A 173 -19.89 23.45 4.98
C PRO A 173 -19.56 23.40 6.48
N ASP A 174 -19.02 22.27 6.95
CA ASP A 174 -18.56 22.05 8.32
C ASP A 174 -17.11 22.50 8.56
N LYS A 175 -16.50 23.17 7.57
CA LYS A 175 -15.09 23.62 7.52
C LYS A 175 -14.06 22.51 7.33
N THR A 176 -14.48 21.27 7.10
CA THR A 176 -13.53 20.21 6.72
C THR A 176 -12.92 20.52 5.35
N ILE A 177 -11.60 20.45 5.25
CA ILE A 177 -10.88 20.48 3.98
C ILE A 177 -11.01 19.10 3.35
N HIS A 178 -11.58 19.05 2.15
CA HIS A 178 -11.68 17.86 1.32
C HIS A 178 -10.75 17.97 0.11
N LEU A 179 -9.82 17.02 -0.02
CA LEU A 179 -8.84 16.97 -1.10
C LEU A 179 -8.97 15.64 -1.83
N VAL A 180 -9.00 15.69 -3.17
CA VAL A 180 -9.10 14.51 -4.03
C VAL A 180 -7.90 14.46 -4.96
N GLU A 181 -7.24 13.31 -5.00
CA GLU A 181 -6.22 12.94 -5.97
C GLU A 181 -6.73 11.81 -6.86
N ARG A 182 -6.36 11.82 -8.15
CA ARG A 182 -6.77 10.82 -9.14
C ARG A 182 -5.63 10.44 -10.05
N GLY A 183 -5.59 9.19 -10.46
CA GLY A 183 -4.68 8.69 -11.48
C GLY A 183 -5.25 7.53 -12.27
N GLU A 184 -4.77 7.40 -13.50
CA GLU A 184 -5.01 6.24 -14.37
C GLU A 184 -3.68 5.54 -14.62
N GLY A 185 -3.71 4.21 -14.68
CA GLY A 185 -2.53 3.37 -14.78
C GLY A 185 -2.37 2.70 -16.14
N ILE A 186 -1.13 2.57 -16.59
CA ILE A 186 -0.76 1.81 -17.79
C ILE A 186 0.04 0.59 -17.36
N LEU A 187 -0.43 -0.61 -17.72
CA LEU A 187 0.27 -1.87 -17.48
C LEU A 187 1.45 -2.00 -18.46
N GLU A 188 2.62 -2.37 -17.95
CA GLU A 188 3.86 -2.44 -18.74
C GLU A 188 3.79 -3.49 -19.87
N ASP A 189 3.15 -4.65 -19.64
CA ASP A 189 2.99 -5.73 -20.63
C ASP A 189 1.51 -6.13 -20.79
N ILE A 190 0.73 -5.22 -21.38
CA ILE A 190 -0.69 -5.46 -21.63
C ILE A 190 -0.96 -6.61 -22.60
N ALA A 191 -0.05 -6.89 -23.53
CA ALA A 191 -0.22 -7.93 -24.54
C ALA A 191 -0.06 -9.32 -23.93
N SER A 192 0.91 -9.51 -23.02
CA SER A 192 1.00 -10.72 -22.22
C SER A 192 -0.27 -10.93 -21.39
N PHE A 193 -0.78 -9.87 -20.75
CA PHE A 193 -1.99 -10.01 -19.95
C PHE A 193 -3.23 -10.35 -20.79
N GLU A 194 -3.37 -9.78 -21.99
CA GLU A 194 -4.45 -10.15 -22.90
C GLU A 194 -4.43 -11.65 -23.26
N ASN A 195 -3.24 -12.21 -23.51
CA ASN A 195 -3.09 -13.64 -23.79
C ASN A 195 -3.48 -14.51 -22.57
N ASP A 196 -3.02 -14.14 -21.37
CA ASP A 196 -3.39 -14.81 -20.13
C ASP A 196 -4.91 -14.72 -19.89
N TYR A 197 -5.49 -13.54 -20.12
CA TYR A 197 -6.94 -13.35 -20.02
C TYR A 197 -7.68 -14.27 -20.98
N LEU A 198 -7.35 -14.27 -22.27
CA LEU A 198 -8.04 -15.08 -23.28
C LEU A 198 -7.97 -16.59 -22.99
N THR A 199 -6.88 -17.06 -22.38
CA THR A 199 -6.66 -18.48 -22.12
C THR A 199 -7.20 -18.95 -20.76
N GLN A 200 -7.08 -18.12 -19.72
CA GLN A 200 -7.33 -18.54 -18.33
C GLN A 200 -8.57 -17.88 -17.71
N ILE A 201 -8.91 -16.65 -18.12
CA ILE A 201 -9.93 -15.83 -17.43
C ILE A 201 -11.19 -15.69 -18.28
N HIS A 202 -11.08 -15.52 -19.59
CA HIS A 202 -12.19 -15.37 -20.52
C HIS A 202 -13.23 -16.50 -20.43
N PRO A 203 -12.87 -17.79 -20.22
CA PRO A 203 -13.85 -18.85 -19.99
C PRO A 203 -14.67 -18.68 -18.70
N LEU A 204 -14.19 -17.87 -17.75
CA LEU A 204 -14.85 -17.58 -16.48
C LEU A 204 -15.72 -16.32 -16.56
N THR A 205 -15.53 -15.48 -17.57
CA THR A 205 -16.36 -14.31 -17.81
C THR A 205 -17.50 -14.68 -18.77
N ASN A 206 -18.62 -13.94 -18.77
CA ASN A 206 -19.77 -14.21 -19.65
C ASN A 206 -19.48 -13.84 -21.13
N GLY A 207 -18.29 -14.20 -21.64
CA GLY A 207 -17.77 -13.80 -22.94
C GLY A 207 -17.32 -12.34 -22.99
N ALA A 208 -17.02 -11.73 -21.85
CA ALA A 208 -16.62 -10.32 -21.80
C ALA A 208 -15.27 -10.11 -22.51
N PRO A 209 -15.16 -9.15 -23.43
CA PRO A 209 -13.90 -8.88 -24.12
C PRO A 209 -12.86 -8.33 -23.15
N PHE A 210 -11.59 -8.57 -23.46
CA PHE A 210 -10.49 -7.94 -22.73
C PHE A 210 -10.57 -6.41 -22.87
N ASN A 211 -10.52 -5.71 -21.75
CA ASN A 211 -10.63 -4.26 -21.63
C ASN A 211 -9.93 -3.83 -20.35
N TYR A 212 -8.59 -3.85 -20.38
CA TYR A 212 -7.80 -3.50 -19.21
C TYR A 212 -7.96 -2.02 -18.85
N LYS A 213 -8.26 -1.73 -17.58
CA LYS A 213 -8.21 -0.38 -17.02
C LYS A 213 -7.73 -0.43 -15.58
N TYR A 214 -6.94 0.56 -15.21
CA TYR A 214 -6.49 0.78 -13.85
C TYR A 214 -6.78 2.22 -13.45
N SER A 215 -7.43 2.42 -12.32
CA SER A 215 -7.63 3.74 -11.72
C SER A 215 -7.35 3.73 -10.23
N VAL A 216 -6.86 4.86 -9.73
CA VAL A 216 -6.69 5.13 -8.31
C VAL A 216 -7.30 6.50 -7.97
N ASP A 217 -8.08 6.53 -6.90
CA ASP A 217 -8.65 7.74 -6.32
C ASP A 217 -8.25 7.80 -4.86
N THR A 218 -7.77 8.96 -4.39
CA THR A 218 -7.53 9.18 -2.96
C THR A 218 -8.27 10.41 -2.48
N GLU A 219 -9.06 10.25 -1.42
CA GLU A 219 -9.80 11.31 -0.75
C GLU A 219 -9.23 11.56 0.65
N TYR A 220 -8.93 12.81 0.97
CA TYR A 220 -8.48 13.26 2.28
C TYR A 220 -9.51 14.19 2.91
N PHE A 221 -9.76 14.00 4.20
CA PHE A 221 -10.60 14.82 5.04
C PHE A 221 -9.78 15.30 6.23
N CYS A 222 -9.70 16.61 6.42
CA CYS A 222 -8.89 17.25 7.44
C CYS A 222 -9.64 18.45 8.02
N ALA A 223 -9.78 18.52 9.33
CA ALA A 223 -10.22 19.72 10.01
C ALA A 223 -9.24 20.88 9.75
N GLU A 224 -9.76 22.08 9.51
CA GLU A 224 -8.99 23.27 9.11
C GLU A 224 -7.81 23.58 10.06
N ASP A 225 -7.96 23.26 11.34
CA ASP A 225 -7.00 23.47 12.43
C ASP A 225 -6.03 22.30 12.67
N TYR A 226 -6.20 21.15 11.99
CA TYR A 226 -5.40 19.93 12.21
C TYR A 226 -4.21 19.75 11.24
N GLN A 227 -3.77 20.83 10.57
CA GLN A 227 -2.51 20.82 9.82
C GLN A 227 -1.32 20.53 10.77
N PRO A 228 -0.41 19.57 10.48
CA PRO A 228 -0.12 18.97 9.17
C PRO A 228 -0.69 17.56 8.93
N PHE A 229 -1.69 17.11 9.69
CA PHE A 229 -2.25 15.75 9.59
C PHE A 229 -3.67 15.76 8.99
N PHE A 230 -4.18 14.59 8.62
CA PHE A 230 -5.58 14.42 8.19
C PHE A 230 -6.36 13.64 9.24
N ASP A 231 -7.69 13.73 9.22
CA ASP A 231 -8.56 12.95 10.11
C ASP A 231 -8.95 11.63 9.46
N ARG A 232 -9.09 11.64 8.14
CA ARG A 232 -9.40 10.45 7.35
C ARG A 232 -8.76 10.55 5.97
N ALA A 233 -8.24 9.44 5.49
CA ALA A 233 -7.85 9.28 4.09
C ALA A 233 -8.41 7.96 3.55
N VAL A 234 -8.86 7.96 2.31
CA VAL A 234 -9.39 6.79 1.62
C VAL A 234 -8.77 6.71 0.25
N THR A 235 -7.91 5.73 0.01
CA THR A 235 -7.41 5.38 -1.32
C THR A 235 -8.21 4.19 -1.84
N SER A 236 -8.77 4.30 -3.03
CA SER A 236 -9.47 3.24 -3.74
C SER A 236 -8.77 2.97 -5.06
N VAL A 237 -8.43 1.71 -5.31
CA VAL A 237 -7.94 1.23 -6.60
C VAL A 237 -9.01 0.36 -7.24
N ARG A 238 -9.17 0.53 -8.55
CA ARG A 238 -9.97 -0.34 -9.40
C ARG A 238 -9.10 -0.80 -10.56
N GLU A 239 -8.84 -2.09 -10.61
CA GLU A 239 -8.14 -2.76 -11.70
C GLU A 239 -9.12 -3.72 -12.37
N GLN A 240 -9.30 -3.63 -13.68
CA GLN A 240 -10.18 -4.52 -14.44
C GLN A 240 -9.41 -5.14 -15.59
N ALA A 241 -9.67 -6.43 -15.87
CA ALA A 241 -9.25 -7.08 -17.12
C ALA A 241 -10.38 -7.08 -18.15
N SER A 242 -11.63 -7.06 -17.69
CA SER A 242 -12.84 -6.89 -18.48
C SER A 242 -13.95 -6.33 -17.59
N ASP A 243 -15.09 -5.97 -18.17
CA ASP A 243 -16.22 -5.44 -17.40
C ASP A 243 -16.78 -6.46 -16.39
N ASP A 244 -16.52 -7.76 -16.62
CA ASP A 244 -16.93 -8.87 -15.76
C ASP A 244 -15.79 -9.43 -14.90
N TYR A 245 -14.58 -8.87 -14.94
CA TYR A 245 -13.46 -9.30 -14.09
C TYR A 245 -12.74 -8.08 -13.50
N VAL A 246 -13.18 -7.70 -12.30
CA VAL A 246 -12.82 -6.45 -11.65
C VAL A 246 -12.31 -6.71 -10.24
N TYR A 247 -11.13 -6.19 -9.95
CA TYR A 247 -10.57 -6.12 -8.61
C TYR A 247 -10.67 -4.69 -8.08
N ILE A 248 -11.08 -4.56 -6.83
CA ILE A 248 -11.12 -3.29 -6.12
C ILE A 248 -10.43 -3.46 -4.78
N ASN A 249 -9.55 -2.51 -4.47
CA ASN A 249 -8.90 -2.40 -3.18
C ASN A 249 -9.20 -1.03 -2.58
N LYS A 250 -9.52 -1.00 -1.30
CA LYS A 250 -9.75 0.22 -0.54
C LYS A 250 -8.87 0.21 0.69
N ILE A 251 -8.12 1.29 0.90
CA ILE A 251 -7.30 1.54 2.08
C ILE A 251 -7.86 2.77 2.77
N GLU A 252 -8.34 2.61 4.00
CA GLU A 252 -8.87 3.69 4.81
C GLU A 252 -7.97 3.93 6.02
N PHE A 253 -7.41 5.12 6.12
CA PHE A 253 -6.82 5.65 7.34
C PHE A 253 -7.91 6.42 8.08
N LYS A 254 -8.15 6.07 9.33
CA LYS A 254 -9.07 6.77 10.21
C LYS A 254 -8.36 7.16 11.49
N LEU A 255 -8.39 8.45 11.82
CA LEU A 255 -7.82 8.96 13.04
C LEU A 255 -8.48 8.28 14.25
N VAL A 256 -7.64 7.78 15.14
CA VAL A 256 -8.03 7.35 16.48
C VAL A 256 -7.88 8.57 17.36
N GLU A 257 -8.98 9.27 17.63
CA GLU A 257 -8.97 10.33 18.63
C GLU A 257 -8.60 9.72 19.99
N GLU A 258 -7.45 10.11 20.56
CA GLU A 258 -7.46 10.42 21.99
C GLU A 258 -8.09 11.80 22.10
N ARG A 259 -9.37 11.86 22.48
CA ARG A 259 -9.87 13.02 23.20
C ARG A 259 -9.05 13.08 24.49
N ILE A 260 -8.09 14.00 24.53
CA ILE A 260 -7.48 14.46 25.78
C ILE A 260 -8.60 15.00 26.67
#